data_AF-A0A8H4W6Q3-F1
#
_entry.id   AF-A0A8H4W6Q3-F1
#
_cell.length_a   1.000
_cell.length_b   1.000
_cell.length_c   1.000
_cell.angle_alpha   90.00
_cell.angle_beta   90.00
_cell.angle_gamma   90.00
#
_symmetry.space_group_name_H-M   'P 1'
#
loop_
_entity.id
_entity.type
_entity.pdbx_description
1 polymer ?
#
loop_
_entity_poly.entity_id
_entity_poly.type
_entity_poly.pdbx_seq_one_letter_code
_entity_poly.pdbx_strand_id
1 'polypeptide(L)'
;MRQTIKAMADAYEETFTEAVWEGKHSTIWPLSEENSARNTYWRKRMAPLKKDFDYEISRLKNLMRDNDVLRKETRDLRDNLFSGTSVLESRKLVEQIEITVQQGQNIKLLTLVNMFFLSLTFVTSVFGMTNMSVEPTFWCFGLVLTTVCVPFFLLIGSMNTNRGMWFWHEQVHTLFSHAWSWIIW
;
A
#
# COMPACT_ATOMS: atom_id res chain seq x y z
N MET A 1 9.38 -21.37 22.38
CA MET A 1 10.54 -22.21 21.97
C MET A 1 11.88 -21.60 22.42
N ARG A 2 12.32 -20.43 21.93
CA ARG A 2 13.58 -19.80 22.39
C ARG A 2 13.62 -19.52 23.90
N GLN A 3 12.57 -18.86 24.42
CA GLN A 3 12.43 -18.61 25.86
C GLN A 3 12.38 -19.91 26.67
N THR A 4 11.82 -20.96 26.08
CA THR A 4 11.65 -22.27 26.71
C THR A 4 12.98 -23.02 26.83
N ILE A 5 13.77 -23.04 25.76
CA ILE A 5 15.12 -23.62 25.72
C ILE A 5 16.07 -22.85 26.65
N LYS A 6 15.99 -21.52 26.62
CA LYS A 6 16.76 -20.67 27.52
C LYS A 6 16.37 -20.91 28.98
N ALA A 7 15.08 -20.94 29.30
CA ALA A 7 14.61 -21.24 30.65
C ALA A 7 15.01 -22.65 31.12
N MET A 8 15.05 -23.65 30.24
CA MET A 8 15.55 -24.99 30.57
C MET A 8 17.05 -24.98 30.87
N ALA A 9 17.84 -24.26 30.07
CA ALA A 9 19.28 -24.13 30.31
C ALA A 9 19.59 -23.36 31.60
N ASP A 10 18.89 -22.24 31.82
CA ASP A 10 19.03 -21.40 33.00
C ASP A 10 18.56 -22.16 34.27
N ALA A 11 17.43 -22.88 34.22
CA ALA A 11 16.95 -23.70 35.32
C ALA A 11 17.89 -24.86 35.66
N TYR A 12 18.55 -25.46 34.66
CA TYR A 12 19.58 -26.48 34.90
C TYR A 12 20.79 -25.87 35.63
N GLU A 13 21.29 -24.71 35.18
CA GLU A 13 22.42 -24.02 35.83
C GLU A 13 22.07 -23.56 37.25
N GLU A 14 20.83 -23.15 37.51
CA GLU A 14 20.35 -22.75 38.85
C GLU A 14 20.11 -23.95 39.78
N THR A 15 19.60 -25.07 39.26
CA THR A 15 19.22 -26.23 40.09
C THR A 15 20.41 -27.16 40.37
N PHE A 16 21.31 -27.34 39.41
CA PHE A 16 22.43 -28.28 39.51
C PHE A 16 23.77 -27.56 39.76
N THR A 17 23.82 -26.82 40.87
CA THR A 17 25.03 -26.13 41.32
C THR A 17 26.17 -27.09 41.69
N GLU A 18 27.42 -26.61 41.75
CA GLU A 18 28.56 -27.43 42.15
C GLU A 18 28.36 -28.12 43.50
N ALA A 19 27.64 -27.48 44.43
CA ALA A 19 27.26 -28.06 45.72
C ALA A 19 26.42 -29.36 45.60
N VAL A 20 25.59 -29.47 44.55
CA VAL A 20 24.82 -30.69 44.23
C VAL A 20 25.78 -31.77 43.74
N TRP A 21 26.71 -31.46 42.87
CA TRP A 21 27.69 -32.44 42.37
C TRP A 21 28.75 -32.81 43.42
N GLU A 22 28.92 -31.97 44.44
CA GLU A 22 29.76 -32.23 45.60
C GLU A 22 29.11 -33.11 46.67
N GLY A 23 27.82 -33.41 46.57
CA GLY A 23 27.12 -34.24 47.54
C GLY A 23 26.72 -33.52 48.83
N LYS A 24 26.80 -32.19 48.87
CA LYS A 24 26.47 -31.37 50.05
C LYS A 24 24.99 -31.00 50.15
N HIS A 25 24.22 -31.25 49.09
CA HIS A 25 22.81 -30.87 49.00
C HIS A 25 21.89 -31.94 49.63
N SER A 26 21.31 -31.66 50.80
CA SER A 26 20.56 -32.64 51.59
C SER A 26 19.29 -33.18 50.92
N THR A 27 18.77 -32.49 49.91
CA THR A 27 17.53 -32.86 49.21
C THR A 27 17.75 -33.87 48.08
N ILE A 28 18.94 -33.86 47.46
CA ILE A 28 19.28 -34.75 46.32
C ILE A 28 20.14 -35.92 46.82
N TRP A 29 20.91 -35.70 47.88
CA TRP A 29 21.78 -36.71 48.45
C TRP A 29 21.21 -37.24 49.77
N PRO A 30 20.86 -38.53 49.86
CA PRO A 30 20.28 -39.13 51.06
C PRO A 30 21.31 -39.37 52.19
N LEU A 31 22.58 -38.98 52.01
CA LEU A 31 23.69 -39.28 52.91
C LEU A 31 24.47 -38.00 53.22
N SER A 32 24.27 -37.46 54.42
CA SER A 32 24.99 -36.29 54.95
C SER A 32 26.40 -36.61 55.48
N GLU A 33 26.80 -37.89 55.46
CA GLU A 33 28.14 -38.33 55.85
C GLU A 33 29.12 -38.23 54.68
N GLU A 34 30.01 -37.24 54.75
CA GLU A 34 30.94 -36.87 53.68
C GLU A 34 31.99 -37.97 53.37
N ASN A 35 32.31 -38.83 54.35
CA ASN A 35 33.35 -39.85 54.27
C ASN A 35 32.85 -41.31 54.19
N SER A 36 31.54 -41.53 53.98
CA SER A 36 31.00 -42.88 53.85
C SER A 36 31.36 -43.50 52.49
N ALA A 37 31.82 -44.76 52.47
CA ALA A 37 32.14 -45.51 51.24
C ALA A 37 30.96 -45.59 50.25
N ARG A 38 29.72 -45.42 50.74
CA ARG A 38 28.52 -45.35 49.92
C ARG A 38 28.40 -44.02 49.18
N ASN A 39 28.81 -42.91 49.78
CA ASN A 39 28.75 -41.58 49.18
C ASN A 39 29.77 -41.44 48.02
N THR A 40 30.98 -41.96 48.20
CA THR A 40 32.01 -42.00 47.15
C THR A 40 31.60 -42.85 45.94
N TYR A 41 30.90 -43.98 46.16
CA TYR A 41 30.32 -44.78 45.08
C TYR A 41 29.27 -44.01 44.27
N TRP A 42 28.34 -43.31 44.95
CA TRP A 42 27.30 -42.50 44.29
C TRP A 42 27.89 -41.31 43.52
N ARG A 43 28.89 -40.63 44.07
CA ARG A 43 29.65 -39.58 43.36
C ARG A 43 30.28 -40.09 42.07
N LYS A 44 30.90 -41.27 42.12
CA LYS A 44 31.53 -41.90 40.94
C LYS A 44 30.50 -42.26 39.86
N ARG A 45 29.28 -42.63 40.27
CA ARG A 45 28.16 -42.94 39.35
C ARG A 45 27.49 -41.69 38.78
N MET A 46 27.47 -40.58 39.51
CA MET A 46 26.91 -39.30 39.07
C MET A 46 27.85 -38.50 38.15
N ALA A 47 29.17 -38.69 38.25
CA ALA A 47 30.16 -38.04 37.39
C ALA A 47 29.90 -38.16 35.87
N PRO A 48 29.59 -39.35 35.30
CA PRO A 48 29.25 -39.46 33.88
C PRO A 48 27.94 -38.73 33.55
N LEU A 49 26.94 -38.80 34.44
CA LEU A 49 25.65 -38.13 34.23
C LEU A 49 25.80 -36.60 34.17
N LYS A 50 26.64 -36.01 35.03
CA LYS A 50 27.00 -34.59 34.97
C LYS A 50 27.55 -34.23 33.59
N LYS A 51 28.50 -35.02 33.10
CA LYS A 51 29.14 -34.80 31.81
C LYS A 51 28.14 -34.87 30.64
N ASP A 52 27.21 -35.82 30.70
CA ASP A 52 26.17 -35.97 29.68
C ASP A 52 25.20 -34.79 29.67
N PHE A 53 24.78 -34.31 30.85
CA PHE A 53 23.94 -33.12 30.94
C PHE A 53 24.65 -31.84 30.48
N ASP A 54 25.90 -31.63 30.92
CA ASP A 54 26.69 -30.45 30.52
C ASP A 54 26.89 -30.42 28.99
N TYR A 55 27.08 -31.60 28.38
CA TYR A 55 27.15 -31.74 26.93
C TYR A 55 25.83 -31.37 26.25
N GLU A 56 24.70 -31.92 26.72
CA GLU A 56 23.40 -31.68 26.08
C GLU A 56 22.94 -30.23 26.26
N ILE A 57 23.20 -29.61 27.42
CA ILE A 57 22.94 -28.18 27.66
C ILE A 57 23.78 -27.31 26.73
N SER A 58 25.06 -27.65 26.55
CA SER A 58 25.94 -26.95 25.60
C SER A 58 25.45 -27.07 24.16
N ARG A 59 24.98 -28.26 23.77
CA ARG A 59 24.38 -28.52 22.46
C ARG A 59 23.10 -27.71 22.26
N LEU A 60 22.23 -27.66 23.26
CA LEU A 60 20.99 -26.89 23.23
C LEU A 60 21.26 -25.38 23.09
N LYS A 61 22.27 -24.85 23.78
CA LYS A 61 22.73 -23.46 23.67
C LYS A 61 23.25 -23.13 22.26
N ASN A 62 23.99 -24.06 21.65
CA ASN A 62 24.47 -23.88 20.27
C ASN A 62 23.31 -23.88 19.26
N LEU A 63 22.39 -24.84 19.36
CA LEU A 63 21.19 -24.88 18.51
C LEU A 63 20.34 -23.61 18.63
N MET A 64 20.23 -23.04 19.84
CA MET A 64 19.54 -21.78 20.05
C MET A 64 20.22 -20.62 19.29
N ARG A 65 21.55 -20.54 19.36
CA ARG A 65 22.33 -19.51 18.66
C ARG A 65 22.15 -19.63 17.14
N ASP A 66 22.26 -20.84 16.60
CA ASP A 66 22.09 -21.09 15.17
C ASP A 66 20.67 -20.74 14.70
N ASN A 67 19.65 -21.07 15.50
CA ASN A 67 18.27 -20.72 15.19
C ASN A 67 18.04 -19.21 15.18
N ASP A 68 18.64 -18.47 16.12
CA ASP A 68 18.54 -17.00 16.15
C ASP A 68 19.23 -16.36 14.93
N VAL A 69 20.36 -16.91 14.46
CA VAL A 69 21.03 -16.47 13.23
C VAL A 69 20.14 -16.70 12.00
N LEU A 70 19.61 -17.91 11.84
CA LEU A 70 18.73 -18.26 10.72
C LEU A 70 17.45 -17.41 10.71
N ARG A 71 16.88 -17.11 11.88
CA ARG A 71 15.71 -16.22 12.00
C ARG A 71 16.02 -14.80 11.58
N LYS A 72 17.21 -14.30 11.92
CA LYS A 72 17.65 -12.97 11.50
C LYS A 72 17.80 -12.92 9.98
N GLU A 73 18.49 -13.90 9.41
CA GLU A 73 18.66 -14.01 7.96
C GLU A 73 17.32 -14.10 7.22
N THR A 74 16.38 -14.92 7.73
CA THR A 74 15.03 -15.04 7.16
C THR A 74 14.29 -13.69 7.19
N ARG A 75 14.44 -12.92 8.26
CA ARG A 75 13.84 -11.59 8.37
C ARG A 75 14.45 -10.62 7.36
N ASP A 76 15.78 -10.61 7.27
CA ASP A 76 16.50 -9.74 6.34
C ASP A 76 16.14 -10.07 4.88
N LEU A 77 16.08 -11.36 4.52
CA LEU A 77 15.62 -11.82 3.20
C LEU A 77 14.18 -11.38 2.89
N ARG A 78 13.27 -11.53 3.86
CA ARG A 78 11.88 -11.12 3.72
C ARG A 78 11.76 -9.61 3.51
N ASP A 79 12.47 -8.82 4.30
CA ASP A 79 12.42 -7.36 4.24
C ASP A 79 13.03 -6.85 2.91
N ASN A 80 14.10 -7.49 2.43
CA ASN A 80 14.67 -7.24 1.09
C ASN A 80 13.68 -7.61 -0.03
N LEU A 81 12.99 -8.75 0.07
CA LEU A 81 12.00 -9.16 -0.91
C LEU A 81 10.81 -8.20 -0.95
N PHE A 82 10.30 -7.76 0.21
CA PHE A 82 9.22 -6.78 0.27
C PHE A 82 9.65 -5.44 -0.34
N SER A 83 10.87 -4.98 -0.02
CA SER A 83 11.44 -3.78 -0.63
C SER A 83 11.52 -3.91 -2.15
N GLY A 84 12.11 -4.99 -2.67
CA GLY A 84 12.19 -5.24 -4.11
C GLY A 84 10.83 -5.34 -4.79
N THR A 85 9.87 -6.02 -4.16
CA THR A 85 8.50 -6.18 -4.68
C THR A 85 7.77 -4.85 -4.71
N SER A 86 7.89 -4.03 -3.66
CA SER A 86 7.25 -2.70 -3.60
C SER A 86 7.73 -1.76 -4.72
N VAL A 87 9.02 -1.85 -5.08
CA VAL A 87 9.58 -1.07 -6.20
C VAL A 87 9.05 -1.57 -7.54
N LEU A 88 8.97 -2.88 -7.75
CA LEU A 88 8.40 -3.47 -8.96
C LEU A 88 6.91 -3.13 -9.11
N GLU A 89 6.15 -3.21 -8.02
CA GLU A 89 4.74 -2.83 -7.98
C GLU A 89 4.56 -1.34 -8.28
N SER A 90 5.38 -0.47 -7.67
CA SER A 90 5.34 0.97 -7.94
C SER A 90 5.61 1.30 -9.41
N ARG A 91 6.57 0.61 -10.06
CA ARG A 91 6.83 0.78 -11.49
C ARG A 91 5.62 0.37 -12.35
N LYS A 92 4.99 -0.76 -12.04
CA LYS A 92 3.76 -1.19 -12.71
C LYS A 92 2.62 -0.20 -12.52
N LEU A 93 2.48 0.37 -11.32
CA LEU A 93 1.49 1.40 -11.04
C LEU A 93 1.75 2.67 -11.85
N VAL A 94 3.00 3.11 -11.98
CA VAL A 94 3.35 4.27 -12.82
C VAL A 94 2.99 4.03 -14.28
N GLU A 95 3.31 2.85 -14.83
CA GLU A 95 2.94 2.47 -16.20
C GLU A 95 1.41 2.45 -16.39
N GLN A 96 0.67 1.92 -15.41
CA GLN A 96 -0.80 1.94 -15.44
C GLN A 96 -1.36 3.37 -15.36
N ILE A 97 -0.77 4.24 -14.54
CA ILE A 97 -1.17 5.65 -14.46
C ILE A 97 -0.94 6.32 -15.82
N GLU A 98 0.20 6.07 -16.47
CA GLU A 98 0.49 6.63 -17.80
C GLU A 98 -0.56 6.21 -18.84
N ILE A 99 -0.90 4.91 -18.91
CA ILE A 99 -1.95 4.40 -19.81
C ILE A 99 -3.29 5.07 -19.50
N THR A 100 -3.65 5.21 -18.23
CA THR A 100 -4.92 5.80 -17.80
C THR A 100 -5.00 7.29 -18.17
N VAL A 101 -3.89 8.02 -18.02
CA VAL A 101 -3.79 9.43 -18.43
C VAL A 101 -3.97 9.56 -19.95
N GLN A 102 -3.31 8.72 -20.75
CA GLN A 102 -3.45 8.72 -22.20
C GLN A 102 -4.90 8.38 -22.63
N GLN A 103 -5.53 7.39 -22.00
CA GLN A 103 -6.94 7.05 -22.24
C GLN A 103 -7.88 8.21 -21.87
N GLY A 104 -7.63 8.86 -20.74
CA GLY A 104 -8.38 10.05 -20.32
C GLY A 104 -8.27 11.20 -21.32
N GLN A 105 -7.08 11.41 -21.90
CA GLN A 105 -6.87 12.39 -22.95
C GLN A 105 -7.63 12.03 -24.24
N ASN A 106 -7.62 10.77 -24.66
CA ASN A 106 -8.33 10.31 -25.84
C ASN A 106 -9.86 10.46 -25.70
N ILE A 107 -10.43 10.10 -24.54
CA ILE A 107 -11.85 10.30 -24.24
C ILE A 107 -12.20 11.79 -24.24
N LYS A 108 -11.35 12.63 -23.64
CA LYS A 108 -11.53 14.08 -23.64
C LYS A 108 -11.55 14.65 -25.06
N LEU A 109 -10.63 14.21 -25.93
CA LEU A 109 -10.56 14.66 -27.31
C LEU A 109 -11.81 14.24 -28.09
N LEU A 110 -12.22 12.97 -27.98
CA LEU A 110 -13.42 12.46 -28.64
C LEU A 110 -14.68 13.23 -28.22
N THR A 111 -14.81 13.52 -26.93
CA THR A 111 -15.94 14.29 -26.39
C THR A 111 -15.95 15.72 -26.91
N LEU A 112 -14.78 16.37 -26.98
CA LEU A 112 -14.63 17.71 -27.54
C LEU A 112 -15.06 17.74 -29.02
N VAL A 113 -14.63 16.76 -29.81
CA VAL A 113 -15.02 16.62 -31.22
C VAL A 113 -16.54 16.42 -31.35
N ASN A 114 -17.13 15.54 -30.55
CA ASN A 114 -18.58 15.30 -30.56
C ASN A 114 -19.40 16.55 -30.19
N MET A 115 -18.95 17.32 -29.20
CA MET A 115 -19.63 18.57 -28.82
C MET A 115 -19.65 19.59 -29.96
N PHE A 116 -18.60 19.66 -30.78
CA PHE A 116 -18.61 20.50 -31.98
C PHE A 116 -19.60 19.99 -33.03
N PHE A 117 -19.56 18.69 -33.35
CA PHE A 117 -20.47 18.09 -34.33
C PHE A 117 -21.94 18.23 -33.95
N LEU A 118 -22.28 18.23 -32.66
CA LEU A 118 -23.65 18.38 -32.19
C LEU A 118 -24.29 19.70 -32.69
N SER A 119 -23.60 20.82 -32.49
CA SER A 119 -24.11 22.14 -32.91
C SER A 119 -24.19 22.29 -34.43
N LEU A 120 -23.20 21.75 -35.15
CA LEU A 120 -23.20 21.69 -36.61
C LEU A 120 -24.37 20.85 -37.14
N THR A 121 -24.62 19.68 -36.54
CA THR A 121 -25.72 18.77 -36.90
C THR A 121 -27.08 19.40 -36.64
N PHE A 122 -27.21 20.17 -35.55
CA PHE A 122 -28.43 20.92 -35.26
C PHE A 122 -28.74 21.93 -36.37
N VAL A 123 -27.76 22.74 -36.77
CA VAL A 123 -27.93 23.73 -37.85
C VAL A 123 -28.26 23.03 -39.16
N THR A 124 -27.52 21.99 -39.54
CA THR A 124 -27.80 21.27 -40.79
C THR A 124 -29.15 20.57 -40.78
N SER A 125 -29.60 20.03 -39.64
CA SER A 125 -30.93 19.41 -39.51
C SER A 125 -32.05 20.43 -39.67
N VAL A 126 -31.94 21.62 -39.08
CA VAL A 126 -32.96 22.68 -39.21
C VAL A 126 -33.09 23.11 -40.67
N PHE A 127 -31.96 23.34 -41.36
CA PHE A 127 -31.98 23.72 -42.78
C PHE A 127 -32.31 22.56 -43.72
N GLY A 128 -32.06 21.31 -43.32
CA GLY A 128 -32.45 20.12 -44.10
C GLY A 128 -33.94 19.80 -44.04
N MET A 129 -34.62 20.17 -42.94
CA MET A 129 -36.06 20.00 -42.78
C MET A 129 -36.87 21.19 -43.32
N THR A 130 -36.25 22.35 -43.46
CA THR A 130 -36.92 23.56 -43.98
C THR A 130 -36.80 23.58 -45.51
N ASN A 131 -37.92 23.76 -46.23
CA ASN A 131 -37.90 23.93 -47.68
C ASN A 131 -37.10 25.19 -48.04
N MET A 132 -35.83 25.02 -48.42
CA MET A 132 -34.93 26.10 -48.82
C MET A 132 -35.48 26.78 -50.08
N SER A 133 -35.57 28.12 -50.09
CA SER A 133 -35.99 28.86 -51.29
C SER A 133 -34.98 28.67 -52.43
N VAL A 134 -35.46 28.54 -53.66
CA VAL A 134 -34.68 28.29 -54.89
C VAL A 134 -33.79 29.48 -55.31
N GLU A 135 -33.82 30.57 -54.54
CA GLU A 135 -33.02 31.77 -54.80
C GLU A 135 -31.54 31.58 -54.44
N PRO A 136 -30.60 32.09 -55.26
CA PRO A 136 -29.17 31.79 -55.18
C PRO A 136 -28.43 32.44 -53.99
N THR A 137 -29.13 32.95 -52.98
CA THR A 137 -28.54 33.72 -51.87
C THR A 137 -28.65 32.98 -50.53
N PHE A 138 -27.66 32.14 -50.23
CA PHE A 138 -27.55 31.38 -48.98
C PHE A 138 -27.04 32.21 -47.76
N TRP A 139 -27.29 33.52 -47.74
CA TRP A 139 -26.81 34.40 -46.67
C TRP A 139 -27.42 34.07 -45.30
N CYS A 140 -28.70 33.70 -45.26
CA CYS A 140 -29.37 33.31 -44.01
C CYS A 140 -28.74 32.05 -43.38
N PHE A 141 -28.27 31.11 -44.20
CA PHE A 141 -27.59 29.91 -43.71
C PHE A 141 -26.27 30.29 -43.01
N GLY A 142 -25.43 31.10 -43.65
CA GLY A 142 -24.17 31.55 -43.07
C GLY A 142 -24.37 32.38 -41.79
N LEU A 143 -25.41 33.23 -41.76
CA LEU A 143 -25.74 34.05 -40.59
C LEU A 143 -26.20 33.19 -39.40
N VAL A 144 -27.12 32.25 -39.61
CA VAL A 144 -27.61 31.35 -38.55
C VAL A 144 -26.48 30.42 -38.07
N LEU A 145 -25.67 29.89 -38.99
CA LEU A 145 -24.52 29.06 -38.63
C LEU A 145 -23.52 29.83 -37.77
N THR A 146 -23.19 31.06 -38.13
CA THR A 146 -22.25 31.88 -37.34
C THR A 146 -22.86 32.28 -36.00
N THR A 147 -24.14 32.68 -35.98
CA THR A 147 -24.83 33.14 -34.77
C THR A 147 -25.05 32.02 -33.75
N VAL A 148 -25.25 30.78 -34.20
CA VAL A 148 -25.46 29.64 -33.30
C VAL A 148 -24.15 28.94 -32.96
N CYS A 149 -23.27 28.66 -33.92
CA CYS A 149 -22.05 27.90 -33.68
C CYS A 149 -21.00 28.71 -32.92
N VAL A 150 -20.82 30.01 -33.19
CA VAL A 150 -19.75 30.81 -32.54
C VAL A 150 -19.97 30.92 -31.02
N PRO A 151 -21.15 31.28 -30.50
CA PRO A 151 -21.39 31.29 -29.05
C PRO A 151 -21.27 29.90 -28.43
N PHE A 152 -21.74 28.86 -29.12
CA PHE A 152 -21.70 27.49 -28.61
C PHE A 152 -20.26 26.97 -28.52
N PHE A 153 -19.43 27.25 -29.53
CA PHE A 153 -18.00 26.92 -29.53
C PHE A 153 -17.21 27.71 -28.48
N LEU A 154 -17.51 29.00 -28.30
CA LEU A 154 -16.93 29.81 -27.24
C LEU A 154 -17.29 29.26 -25.85
N LEU A 155 -18.54 28.85 -25.66
CA LEU A 155 -19.01 28.27 -24.40
C LEU A 155 -18.31 26.94 -24.11
N ILE A 156 -18.28 26.02 -25.09
CA ILE A 156 -17.58 24.72 -24.98
C ILE A 156 -16.09 24.92 -24.71
N GLY A 157 -15.43 25.81 -25.46
CA GLY A 157 -14.00 26.10 -25.29
C GLY A 157 -13.68 26.70 -23.93
N SER A 158 -14.54 27.59 -23.43
CA SER A 158 -14.42 28.17 -22.10
C SER A 158 -14.63 27.11 -21.00
N MET A 159 -15.63 26.24 -21.12
CA MET A 159 -15.85 25.16 -20.14
C MET A 159 -14.76 24.07 -20.16
N ASN A 160 -14.17 23.76 -21.31
CA ASN A 160 -13.08 22.78 -21.42
C ASN A 160 -11.78 23.27 -20.75
N THR A 161 -11.64 24.59 -20.62
CA THR A 161 -10.44 25.24 -20.09
C THR A 161 -10.65 25.60 -18.62
N ASN A 162 -9.72 25.22 -17.74
CA ASN A 162 -9.79 25.61 -16.32
C ASN A 162 -9.96 27.13 -16.13
N ARG A 163 -9.30 27.96 -16.95
CA ARG A 163 -9.47 29.43 -16.94
C ARG A 163 -10.89 29.88 -17.26
N GLY A 164 -11.55 29.21 -18.20
CA GLY A 164 -12.91 29.58 -18.59
C GLY A 164 -13.94 29.14 -17.56
N MET A 165 -13.73 28.02 -16.85
CA MET A 165 -14.59 27.65 -15.71
C MET A 165 -14.54 28.68 -14.57
N TRP A 166 -13.35 29.21 -14.24
CA TRP A 166 -13.23 30.29 -13.24
C TRP A 166 -13.93 31.57 -13.71
N PHE A 167 -13.73 31.95 -14.98
CA PHE A 167 -14.43 33.09 -15.58
C PHE A 167 -15.95 32.92 -15.54
N TRP A 168 -16.48 31.76 -15.93
CA TRP A 168 -17.91 31.46 -15.88
C TRP A 168 -18.44 31.42 -14.44
N HIS A 169 -17.68 30.88 -13.49
CA HIS A 169 -18.08 30.88 -12.08
C HIS A 169 -18.27 32.32 -11.56
N GLU A 170 -17.35 33.22 -11.91
CA GLU A 170 -17.42 34.64 -11.53
C GLU A 170 -18.57 35.36 -12.26
N GLN A 171 -18.73 35.12 -13.56
CA GLN A 171 -19.81 35.70 -14.37
C GLN A 171 -21.20 35.24 -13.92
N VAL A 172 -21.36 33.95 -13.59
CA VAL A 172 -22.62 33.37 -13.09
C VAL A 172 -22.98 33.95 -11.72
N HIS A 173 -22.00 34.17 -10.84
CA HIS A 173 -22.25 34.86 -9.57
C HIS A 173 -22.75 36.31 -9.77
N THR A 174 -22.17 37.05 -10.72
CA THR A 174 -22.64 38.41 -11.05
C THR A 174 -24.02 38.44 -11.72
N LEU A 175 -24.31 37.49 -12.61
CA LEU A 175 -25.63 37.39 -13.25
C LEU A 175 -26.70 36.94 -12.27
N PHE A 176 -26.38 35.99 -11.39
CA PHE A 176 -27.29 35.51 -10.35
C PHE A 176 -27.61 36.60 -9.33
N SER A 177 -26.62 37.38 -8.90
CA SER A 177 -26.86 38.53 -8.00
C SER A 177 -27.68 39.64 -8.65
N HIS A 178 -27.45 39.95 -9.94
CA HIS A 178 -28.29 40.88 -10.68
C HIS A 178 -29.73 40.37 -10.87
N ALA A 179 -29.91 39.10 -11.26
CA ALA A 179 -31.23 38.50 -11.39
C ALA A 179 -31.99 38.44 -10.06
N TRP A 180 -31.29 38.12 -8.97
CA TRP A 180 -31.86 38.13 -7.61
C TRP A 180 -32.27 39.54 -7.17
N SER A 181 -31.47 40.56 -7.51
CA SER A 181 -31.81 41.96 -7.22
C SER A 181 -33.02 42.47 -8.02
N TRP A 182 -33.23 41.96 -9.23
CA TRP A 182 -34.40 42.24 -10.08
C TRP A 182 -35.67 41.49 -9.65
N ILE A 183 -35.54 40.38 -8.92
CA ILE A 183 -36.67 39.59 -8.41
C ILE A 183 -37.17 40.13 -7.05
N ILE A 184 -36.33 40.89 -6.34
CA ILE A 184 -36.63 41.46 -5.00
C ILE A 184 -37.14 42.91 -5.07
N TRP A 185 -37.27 43.48 -6.28
CA TRP A 185 -37.93 44.76 -6.55
C TRP A 185 -39.14 44.55 -7.46
#